data_AF-A0A919LLQ3-F1
#
_entry.id   AF-A0A919LLQ3-F1
#
_cell.length_a   1.000
_cell.length_b   1.000
_cell.length_c   1.000
_cell.angle_alpha   90.00
_cell.angle_beta   90.00
_cell.angle_gamma   90.00
#
_symmetry.space_group_name_H-M   'P 1'
#
loop_
_entity.id
_entity.type
_entity.pdbx_description
1 polymer ?
#
loop_
_entity_poly.entity_id
_entity_poly.type
_entity_poly.pdbx_seq_one_letter_code
_entity_poly.pdbx_strand_id
1 'polypeptide(L)'
;MRMGIGSDVGAGTTFSMLRTLGEAYKVGQLQSYRLRASEAFYHATLGGARALRLEEKIGNFQPGKEADFVVIDPAVTRCSACA
;
A
#
# COMPACT_ATOMS: atom_id res chain seq x y z
N MET A 1 -0.40 5.87 17.40
CA MET A 1 0.51 4.77 17.00
C MET A 1 0.87 4.94 15.53
N ARG A 2 2.13 4.75 15.13
CA ARG A 2 2.55 4.78 13.71
C ARG A 2 2.45 3.34 13.17
N MET A 3 1.77 3.15 12.05
CA MET A 3 1.52 1.83 11.46
C MET A 3 1.73 1.88 9.94
N GLY A 4 2.51 0.93 9.43
CA GLY A 4 2.70 0.68 8.00
C GLY A 4 2.21 -0.72 7.62
N ILE A 5 2.06 -0.95 6.31
CA ILE A 5 1.69 -2.24 5.74
C ILE A 5 2.95 -2.90 5.19
N GLY A 6 3.16 -4.17 5.51
CA GLY A 6 4.27 -4.97 4.99
C GLY A 6 3.75 -6.22 4.30
N SER A 7 4.41 -6.62 3.21
CA SER A 7 4.08 -7.84 2.47
C SER A 7 4.58 -9.11 3.16
N ASP A 8 5.65 -8.99 3.96
CA ASP A 8 6.34 -10.11 4.62
C ASP A 8 6.70 -11.24 3.65
N VAL A 9 7.23 -10.87 2.47
CA VAL A 9 7.55 -11.85 1.42
C VAL A 9 8.52 -12.91 1.96
N GLY A 10 8.16 -14.17 1.74
CA GLY A 10 8.76 -15.33 2.38
C GLY A 10 7.67 -16.15 3.04
N ALA A 11 6.95 -15.53 3.98
CA ALA A 11 5.69 -16.07 4.51
C ALA A 11 4.49 -15.55 3.69
N GLY A 12 4.49 -14.26 3.35
CA GLY A 12 3.59 -13.64 2.40
C GLY A 12 3.93 -14.01 0.96
N THR A 13 2.90 -14.08 0.12
CA THR A 13 2.99 -14.66 -1.24
C THR A 13 2.99 -13.64 -2.37
N THR A 14 3.04 -12.34 -2.05
CA THR A 14 2.97 -11.28 -3.08
C THR A 14 3.80 -10.05 -2.71
N PHE A 15 4.41 -9.43 -3.73
CA PHE A 15 5.07 -8.13 -3.62
C PHE A 15 4.11 -6.94 -3.79
N SER A 16 2.88 -7.19 -4.23
CA SER A 16 1.95 -6.11 -4.55
C SER A 16 1.30 -5.54 -3.30
N MET A 17 1.62 -4.28 -2.97
CA MET A 17 0.98 -3.55 -1.86
C MET A 17 -0.54 -3.51 -1.99
N LEU A 18 -1.09 -3.39 -3.20
CA LEU A 18 -2.55 -3.41 -3.43
C LEU A 18 -3.15 -4.76 -3.01
N ARG A 19 -2.47 -5.88 -3.29
CA ARG A 19 -2.93 -7.20 -2.83
C ARG A 19 -2.77 -7.35 -1.32
N THR A 20 -1.66 -6.89 -0.74
CA THR A 20 -1.44 -6.90 0.71
C THR A 20 -2.53 -6.11 1.45
N LEU A 21 -2.92 -4.93 0.95
CA LEU A 21 -4.05 -4.15 1.49
C LEU A 21 -5.39 -4.90 1.36
N GLY A 22 -5.58 -5.63 0.27
CA GLY A 22 -6.75 -6.50 0.09
C GLY A 22 -6.85 -7.58 1.16
N GLU A 23 -5.74 -8.19 1.55
CA GLU A 23 -5.70 -9.14 2.67
C GLU A 23 -5.94 -8.45 4.02
N ALA A 24 -5.34 -7.27 4.25
CA ALA A 24 -5.57 -6.48 5.46
C ALA A 24 -7.06 -6.10 5.62
N TYR A 25 -7.73 -5.74 4.52
CA TYR A 25 -9.17 -5.49 4.50
C TYR A 25 -9.98 -6.71 4.94
N LYS A 26 -9.68 -7.91 4.41
CA LYS A 26 -10.38 -9.15 4.77
C LYS A 26 -10.18 -9.49 6.25
N VAL A 27 -8.95 -9.39 6.75
CA VAL A 27 -8.63 -9.64 8.16
C VAL A 27 -9.36 -8.65 9.07
N GLY A 28 -9.35 -7.36 8.73
CA GLY A 28 -10.11 -6.34 9.47
C GLY A 28 -11.60 -6.66 9.51
N GLN A 29 -12.18 -7.03 8.37
CA GLN A 29 -13.60 -7.37 8.28
C GLN A 29 -13.97 -8.57 9.17
N LEU A 30 -13.11 -9.59 9.27
CA LEU A 30 -13.29 -10.72 10.19
C LEU A 30 -13.29 -10.29 11.67
N GLN A 31 -12.60 -9.19 11.99
CA GLN A 31 -12.55 -8.59 13.33
C GLN A 31 -13.62 -7.51 13.53
N SER A 32 -14.63 -7.43 12.65
CA SER A 32 -15.66 -6.37 12.65
C SER A 32 -15.09 -4.95 12.54
N TYR A 33 -13.87 -4.82 12.00
CA TYR A 33 -13.24 -3.55 11.71
C TYR A 33 -13.26 -3.28 10.19
N ARG A 34 -13.96 -2.22 9.80
CA ARG A 34 -14.08 -1.84 8.39
C ARG A 34 -12.94 -0.90 7.99
N LEU A 35 -11.86 -1.47 7.48
CA LEU A 35 -10.76 -0.69 6.89
C LEU A 35 -11.25 0.10 5.67
N ARG A 36 -11.21 1.43 5.75
CA ARG A 36 -11.64 2.28 4.62
C ARG A 36 -10.57 2.29 3.53
N ALA A 37 -10.98 2.41 2.26
CA ALA A 37 -10.04 2.47 1.14
C ALA A 37 -9.04 3.66 1.26
N SER A 38 -9.50 4.83 1.71
CA SER A 38 -8.64 5.99 1.94
C SER A 38 -7.63 5.78 3.07
N GLU A 39 -8.03 5.05 4.11
CA GLU A 39 -7.18 4.68 5.24
C GLU A 39 -6.13 3.65 4.81
N ALA A 40 -6.53 2.61 4.07
CA ALA A 40 -5.64 1.65 3.44
C ALA A 40 -4.60 2.34 2.54
N PHE A 41 -5.05 3.27 1.68
CA PHE A 41 -4.17 4.03 0.81
C PHE A 41 -3.21 4.94 1.58
N TYR A 42 -3.67 5.56 2.67
CA TYR A 42 -2.80 6.31 3.57
C TYR A 42 -1.71 5.42 4.16
N HIS A 43 -2.05 4.24 4.71
CA HIS A 43 -1.06 3.33 5.27
C HIS A 43 -0.06 2.79 4.24
N ALA A 44 -0.47 2.67 2.98
CA ALA A 44 0.41 2.27 1.88
C ALA A 44 1.33 3.40 1.38
N THR A 45 1.04 4.66 1.71
CA THR A 45 1.78 5.83 1.24
C THR A 45 2.32 6.64 2.43
N LEU A 46 1.71 7.77 2.77
CA LEU A 46 2.19 8.68 3.80
C LEU A 46 2.24 8.05 5.21
N GLY A 47 1.28 7.19 5.54
CA GLY A 47 1.26 6.45 6.80
C GLY A 47 2.43 5.48 6.93
N GLY A 48 2.78 4.79 5.85
CA GLY A 48 3.98 3.94 5.77
C GLY A 48 5.26 4.76 5.90
N ALA A 49 5.37 5.88 5.17
CA ALA A 49 6.50 6.80 5.29
C ALA A 49 6.68 7.31 6.73
N ARG A 50 5.58 7.66 7.41
CA ARG A 50 5.59 8.05 8.84
C ARG A 50 6.06 6.93 9.75
N ALA A 51 5.65 5.69 9.48
CA ALA A 51 6.10 4.52 10.25
C ALA A 51 7.63 4.32 10.14
N LEU A 52 8.21 4.66 8.98
CA LEU A 52 9.64 4.56 8.71
C LEU A 52 10.45 5.83 9.03
N ARG A 53 9.81 6.91 9.52
CA ARG A 53 10.43 8.23 9.74
C ARG A 53 10.96 8.90 8.47
N LEU A 54 10.31 8.64 7.33
CA LEU A 54 10.64 9.19 6.01
C LEU A 54 9.58 10.17 5.50
N GLU A 55 8.65 10.59 6.36
CA GLU A 55 7.52 11.46 5.98
C GLU A 55 7.91 12.83 5.45
N GLU A 56 9.12 13.31 5.75
CA GLU A 56 9.64 14.58 5.22
C GLU A 56 10.18 14.42 3.78
N LYS A 57 10.46 13.19 3.35
CA LYS A 57 11.07 12.90 2.04
C LYS A 57 10.08 12.35 1.01
N ILE A 58 9.21 11.41 1.42
CA ILE A 58 8.35 10.65 0.50
C ILE A 58 6.89 10.56 0.99
N GLY A 59 6.04 9.92 0.18
CA GLY A 59 4.69 9.49 0.56
C GLY A 59 3.56 10.45 0.22
N ASN A 60 3.83 11.61 -0.38
CA ASN A 60 2.82 12.50 -0.99
C ASN A 60 3.47 13.44 -2.03
N PHE A 61 2.65 14.27 -2.68
CA PHE A 61 3.09 15.19 -3.75
C PHE A 61 3.35 16.63 -3.27
N GLN A 62 3.66 16.85 -1.99
CA GLN A 62 4.01 18.20 -1.53
C GLN A 62 5.35 18.66 -2.15
N PRO A 63 5.50 19.95 -2.49
CA PRO A 63 6.76 20.50 -2.97
C PRO A 63 7.92 20.23 -1.99
N GLY A 64 9.10 19.93 -2.53
CA GLY A 64 10.31 19.63 -1.75
C GLY A 64 10.53 18.16 -1.42
N LYS A 65 9.57 17.28 -1.74
CA LYS A 65 9.71 15.83 -1.60
C LYS A 65 10.37 15.16 -2.81
N GLU A 66 10.93 13.97 -2.56
CA GLU A 66 11.47 13.09 -3.59
C GLU A 66 10.33 12.60 -4.51
N ALA A 67 10.60 12.50 -5.81
CA ALA A 67 9.61 12.21 -6.85
C ALA A 67 9.34 10.71 -7.03
N ASP A 68 8.95 10.05 -5.94
CA ASP A 68 8.61 8.62 -5.92
C ASP A 68 7.11 8.44 -6.13
N PHE A 69 6.71 8.00 -7.33
CA PHE A 69 5.31 7.79 -7.65
C PHE A 69 5.10 6.61 -8.60
N VAL A 70 3.87 6.11 -8.60
CA VAL A 70 3.43 5.00 -9.45
C VAL A 70 2.23 5.46 -10.24
N VAL A 71 2.28 5.29 -11.55
CA VAL A 71 1.10 5.45 -12.43
C VAL A 71 0.33 4.14 -12.40
N ILE A 72 -0.96 4.22 -12.04
CA ILE A 72 -1.85 3.07 -12.00
C ILE A 72 -2.81 3.17 -13.18
N ASP A 73 -2.76 2.19 -14.07
CA ASP A 73 -3.74 2.02 -15.14
C ASP A 73 -4.73 0.89 -14.74
N PRO A 74 -6.00 1.24 -14.42
CA PRO A 74 -7.01 0.24 -14.04
C PRO A 74 -7.52 -0.59 -15.23
N ALA A 75 -7.22 -0.18 -16.47
CA ALA A 75 -7.68 -0.82 -17.69
C ALA A 75 -6.66 -1.81 -18.28
N VAL A 76 -5.50 -2.01 -17.64
CA VAL A 76 -4.48 -2.96 -18.12
C VAL A 76 -5.07 -4.37 -18.18
N THR A 77 -5.20 -4.87 -19.42
CA THR A 77 -5.51 -6.27 -19.69
C THR A 77 -4.30 -7.10 -19.28
N ARG A 78 -4.49 -8.19 -18.50
CA ARG A 78 -3.36 -9.07 -18.16
C ARG A 78 -2.68 -9.53 -19.44
N CYS A 79 -1.36 -9.39 -19.50
CA CYS A 79 -0.57 -10.01 -20.56
C CYS A 79 -0.72 -11.54 -20.42
N SER A 80 -1.43 -12.18 -21.33
CA SER A 80 -1.66 -13.63 -21.34
C SER A 80 -0.46 -14.44 -21.83
N ALA A 81 0.66 -13.77 -22.16
CA ALA A 81 1.84 -14.37 -22.82
C ALA A 81 2.99 -14.73 -21.86
N CYS A 82 2.82 -14.56 -20.55
CA CYS A 82 3.79 -15.02 -19.55
C CYS A 82 3.09 -15.90 -18.52
N ALA A 83 2.86 -17.16 -18.88
CA ALA A 83 2.59 -18.26 -17.96
C ALA A 83 3.62 -19.36 -18.23
#